data_AF-A0A7W1XUP2-F1
#
_entry.id   AF-A0A7W1XUP2-F1
#
_cell.length_a   1.000
_cell.length_b   1.000
_cell.length_c   1.000
_cell.angle_alpha   90.00
_cell.angle_beta   90.00
_cell.angle_gamma   90.00
#
_symmetry.space_group_name_H-M   'P 1'
#
loop_
_entity.id
_entity.type
_entity.pdbx_description
1 polymer ?
#
loop_
_entity_poly.entity_id
_entity_poly.type
_entity_poly.pdbx_seq_one_letter_code
_entity_poly.pdbx_strand_id
1 'polypeptide(L)' 'MFDVAVKLGGTLSGKHGIGMAKAKYLDLEFGQAGVDVPRRIKEALDPKYRLNPGKIVGRD' A
#
# COMPACT_ATOMS: atom_id res chain seq x y z
N MET A 1 5.08 15.01 -4.79
CA MET A 1 4.32 15.44 -3.59
C MET A 1 4.42 14.41 -2.46
N PHE A 2 4.00 13.15 -2.64
CA PHE A 2 4.05 12.14 -1.56
C PHE A 2 5.47 11.84 -1.05
N ASP A 3 6.45 11.69 -1.94
CA ASP A 3 7.87 11.52 -1.56
C ASP A 3 8.38 12.64 -0.64
N VAL A 4 8.09 13.91 -0.98
CA VAL A 4 8.47 15.06 -0.15
C VAL A 4 7.75 15.02 1.20
N ALA A 5 6.45 14.69 1.22
CA ALA A 5 5.69 14.61 2.47
C ALA A 5 6.28 13.56 3.42
N VAL A 6 6.62 12.37 2.92
CA VAL A 6 7.23 11.30 3.72
C VAL A 6 8.64 11.70 4.19
N LYS A 7 9.46 12.31 3.32
CA LYS A 7 10.81 12.81 3.69
C LYS A 7 10.80 13.86 4.80
N LEU A 8 9.72 14.62 4.93
CA LEU A 8 9.52 15.61 5.99
C LEU A 8 8.85 15.02 7.25
N GLY A 9 8.71 13.70 7.36
CA GLY A 9 8.08 13.01 8.50
C GLY A 9 6.55 12.97 8.47
N GLY A 10 5.94 13.31 7.33
CA GLY A 10 4.50 13.17 7.11
C GLY A 10 4.09 11.73 6.72
N THR A 11 2.79 11.53 6.50
CA THR A 11 2.20 10.24 6.08
C THR A 11 1.52 10.35 4.71
N LEU A 12 1.41 9.23 3.99
CA LEU A 12 0.67 9.15 2.72
C LEU A 12 -0.81 9.52 2.87
N SER A 13 -1.39 9.33 4.06
CA SER A 13 -2.79 9.66 4.31
C SER A 13 -3.11 9.89 5.78
N GLY A 14 -3.66 11.06 6.11
CA GLY A 14 -4.25 11.28 7.44
C GLY A 14 -5.59 10.57 7.68
N LYS A 15 -6.49 10.53 6.68
CA LYS A 15 -7.87 9.97 6.87
C LYS A 15 -8.53 9.27 5.68
N HIS A 16 -8.08 9.55 4.45
CA HIS A 16 -8.75 9.06 3.23
C HIS A 16 -8.30 7.65 2.80
N GLY A 17 -7.27 7.12 3.44
CA GLY A 17 -6.63 5.86 3.07
C GLY A 17 -5.74 5.97 1.83
N ILE A 18 -5.36 4.79 1.34
CA ILE A 18 -4.42 4.61 0.23
C ILE A 18 -5.14 4.43 -1.10
N GLY A 19 -6.10 3.49 -1.15
CA GLY A 19 -6.79 3.11 -2.38
C GLY A 19 -5.83 2.65 -3.48
N MET A 20 -6.16 2.98 -4.75
CA MET A 20 -5.24 2.77 -5.88
C MET A 20 -4.29 3.97 -6.04
N ALA A 21 -4.80 5.18 -5.81
CA ALA A 21 -4.07 6.43 -6.08
C ALA A 21 -2.74 6.53 -5.34
N LYS A 22 -2.65 5.94 -4.14
CA LYS A 22 -1.45 6.00 -3.31
C LYS A 22 -0.71 4.67 -3.14
N ALA A 23 -1.23 3.58 -3.71
CA ALA A 23 -0.65 2.24 -3.53
C ALA A 23 0.80 2.17 -4.00
N LYS A 24 1.13 2.84 -5.11
CA LYS A 24 2.49 2.90 -5.66
C LYS A 24 3.51 3.68 -4.82
N TYR A 25 3.09 4.30 -3.72
CA TYR A 25 3.95 5.05 -2.81
C TYR A 25 4.05 4.38 -1.43
N LEU A 26 3.40 3.23 -1.22
CA LEU A 26 3.35 2.56 0.09
C LEU A 26 4.75 2.21 0.61
N ASP A 27 5.64 1.85 -0.31
CA ASP A 27 7.04 1.51 -0.05
C ASP A 27 7.84 2.68 0.49
N LEU A 28 7.47 3.93 0.18
CA LEU A 28 8.10 5.13 0.73
C LEU A 28 7.91 5.22 2.25
N GLU A 29 6.71 4.88 2.75
CA GLU A 29 6.37 5.00 4.18
C GLU A 29 6.69 3.71 4.96
N PHE A 30 6.47 2.54 4.36
CA PHE A 30 6.56 1.25 5.07
C PHE A 30 7.75 0.38 4.65
N GLY A 31 8.48 0.75 3.60
CA GLY A 31 9.53 -0.08 3.01
C GLY A 31 8.98 -1.40 2.41
N GLN A 32 9.83 -2.13 1.70
CA GLN A 32 9.42 -3.38 1.04
C GLN A 32 8.87 -4.41 2.03
N ALA A 33 9.56 -4.62 3.15
CA ALA A 33 9.12 -5.56 4.18
C ALA A 33 7.75 -5.19 4.78
N GLY A 34 7.46 -3.89 4.93
CA GLY A 34 6.16 -3.44 5.43
C GLY A 34 5.02 -3.64 4.43
N VAL A 35 5.31 -3.58 3.12
CA VAL A 35 4.34 -3.91 2.05
C VAL A 35 4.14 -5.42 1.91
N ASP A 36 5.16 -6.23 2.18
CA ASP A 36 5.09 -7.69 2.08
C ASP A 36 4.10 -8.30 3.08
N VAL A 37 3.99 -7.75 4.28
CA VAL A 37 3.06 -8.23 5.31
C VAL A 37 1.60 -8.23 4.84
N PRO A 38 1.01 -7.08 4.42
CA PRO A 38 -0.37 -7.08 3.90
C PRO A 38 -0.51 -7.88 2.61
N ARG A 39 0.54 -8.02 1.78
CA ARG A 39 0.51 -8.90 0.61
C ARG A 39 0.33 -10.36 1.02
N ARG A 40 1.10 -10.85 1.99
CA ARG A 40 0.98 -12.22 2.51
C ARG A 40 -0.38 -12.47 3.16
N ILE A 41 -0.92 -11.48 3.88
CA ILE A 41 -2.28 -11.54 4.44
C ILE A 41 -3.31 -11.63 3.30
N LYS A 42 -3.15 -10.82 2.26
CA LYS A 42 -4.03 -10.82 1.08
C LYS A 42 -4.01 -12.19 0.38
N GLU A 43 -2.84 -12.78 0.17
CA GLU A 43 -2.69 -14.08 -0.47
C GLU A 43 -3.29 -15.22 0.38
N ALA A 44 -3.16 -15.14 1.71
CA ALA A 44 -3.75 -16.13 2.61
C ALA A 44 -5.29 -16.07 2.61
N LEU A 45 -5.87 -14.87 2.54
CA LEU A 45 -7.33 -14.67 2.64
C LEU A 45 -8.05 -14.64 1.29
N ASP A 46 -7.37 -14.20 0.24
CA ASP A 46 -7.89 -14.05 -1.12
C ASP A 46 -6.80 -14.39 -2.16
N PRO A 47 -6.42 -15.67 -2.28
CA PRO A 47 -5.34 -16.11 -3.17
C PRO A 47 -5.62 -15.86 -4.66
N LYS A 48 -6.88 -15.58 -5.02
CA LYS A 48 -7.30 -15.26 -6.39
C LYS A 48 -7.48 -13.76 -6.62
N TYR A 49 -7.15 -12.91 -5.62
CA TYR A 49 -7.23 -11.45 -5.71
C TYR A 49 -8.59 -10.91 -6.19
N ARG A 50 -9.70 -11.55 -5.79
CA ARG A 50 -11.06 -11.16 -6.20
C ARG A 50 -11.59 -9.94 -5.45
N LEU A 51 -11.16 -9.72 -4.21
CA LEU A 51 -11.62 -8.63 -3.35
C LEU A 51 -10.80 -7.36 -3.62
N ASN A 52 -11.41 -6.34 -4.21
CA ASN A 52 -10.75 -5.05 -4.48
C ASN A 52 -9.41 -5.17 -5.25
N PRO A 53 -9.42 -5.73 -6.48
CA PRO A 53 -8.22 -5.89 -7.28
C PRO A 53 -7.51 -4.55 -7.51
N GLY A 54 -6.17 -4.57 -7.43
CA GLY A 54 -5.32 -3.40 -7.65
C GLY A 54 -5.29 -2.35 -6.52
N LYS A 55 -6.07 -2.52 -5.44
CA LYS A 55 -6.00 -1.61 -4.27
C LYS A 55 -4.98 -2.10 -3.25
N ILE A 56 -4.16 -1.18 -2.73
CA ILE A 56 -3.14 -1.39 -1.69
C ILE A 56 -2.03 -2.37 -2.11
N VAL A 57 -2.37 -3.64 -2.33
CA VAL A 57 -1.47 -4.69 -2.81
C VAL A 57 -2.14 -5.43 -3.98
N GLY A 58 -1.50 -5.38 -5.14
CA GLY A 58 -1.95 -6.04 -6.37
C GLY A 58 -1.11 -7.28 -6.69
N ARG A 59 -1.54 -8.00 -7.72
CA ARG A 59 -0.70 -8.97 -8.43
C ARG A 59 -0.15 -8.21 -9.63
N ASP A 60 1.12 -7.84 -9.54
CA ASP A 60 1.89 -6.98 -10.45
C ASP A 60 1.54 -5.48 -10.42
#